data_AF-A0A2I8F419-F1
#
_entry.id   AF-A0A2I8F419-F1
#
_cell.length_a   1.000
_cell.length_b   1.000
_cell.length_c   1.000
_cell.angle_alpha   90.00
_cell.angle_beta   90.00
_cell.angle_gamma   90.00
#
_symmetry.space_group_name_H-M   'P 1'
#
loop_
_entity.id
_entity.type
_entity.pdbx_description
1 polymer ?
#
loop_
_entity_poly.entity_id
_entity_poly.type
_entity_poly.pdbx_seq_one_letter_code
_entity_poly.pdbx_strand_id
1 'polypeptide(L)' 'MAQQLTSQIGQPKTEVVREIVQHALRNAATASTSNGAIDVLGEALLELERLVAHRSVCTH' A
#
# COMPACT_ATOMS: atom_id res chain seq x y z
N MET A 1 -21.92 -28.80 6.04
CA MET A 1 -20.51 -29.22 6.06
C MET A 1 -19.64 -28.03 5.68
N ALA A 2 -18.52 -27.85 6.39
CA ALA A 2 -17.39 -26.93 6.14
C ALA A 2 -17.74 -25.43 6.08
N GLN A 3 -17.76 -24.67 7.18
CA GLN A 3 -16.64 -24.22 8.04
C GLN A 3 -15.77 -23.11 7.41
N GLN A 4 -15.75 -21.96 8.13
CA GLN A 4 -14.64 -21.02 8.28
C GLN A 4 -14.40 -19.95 7.21
N LEU A 5 -15.26 -18.91 7.20
CA LEU A 5 -14.83 -17.53 6.90
C LEU A 5 -14.19 -16.90 8.15
N THR A 6 -13.14 -17.54 8.66
CA THR A 6 -12.28 -16.96 9.69
C THR A 6 -11.10 -16.27 8.99
N SER A 7 -11.21 -14.98 8.66
CA SER A 7 -10.06 -14.11 8.34
C SER A 7 -10.47 -12.65 8.06
N GLN A 8 -11.09 -11.91 8.98
CA GLN A 8 -11.30 -10.45 8.74
C GLN A 8 -11.05 -9.53 9.95
N ILE A 9 -10.47 -10.02 11.04
CA ILE A 9 -10.21 -9.18 12.23
C ILE A 9 -8.89 -8.38 12.11
N GLY A 10 -8.15 -8.48 11.01
CA GLY A 10 -6.88 -7.74 10.79
C GLY A 10 -6.60 -7.22 9.38
N GLN A 11 -7.58 -7.25 8.48
CA GLN A 11 -7.37 -7.06 7.03
C GLN A 11 -7.37 -5.63 6.45
N PRO A 12 -7.94 -4.57 7.09
CA PRO A 12 -8.13 -3.29 6.38
C PRO A 12 -6.79 -2.61 6.04
N LYS A 13 -5.73 -2.87 6.80
CA LYS A 13 -4.41 -2.26 6.55
C LYS A 13 -3.63 -2.94 5.42
N THR A 14 -3.73 -4.26 5.28
CA THR A 14 -3.03 -4.99 4.22
C THR A 14 -3.63 -4.68 2.85
N GLU A 15 -4.94 -4.44 2.80
CA GLU A 15 -5.66 -4.03 1.60
C GLU A 15 -5.20 -2.65 1.13
N VAL A 16 -5.18 -1.64 2.01
CA VAL A 16 -4.68 -0.30 1.68
C VAL A 16 -3.23 -0.30 1.20
N VAL A 17 -2.35 -1.06 1.86
CA VAL A 17 -0.95 -1.22 1.42
C VAL A 17 -0.89 -1.84 0.02
N ARG A 18 -1.71 -2.85 -0.25
CA ARG A 18 -1.75 -3.53 -1.54
C ARG A 18 -2.28 -2.63 -2.64
N GLU A 19 -3.28 -1.80 -2.35
CA GLU A 19 -3.83 -0.81 -3.28
C GLU A 19 -2.77 0.22 -3.69
N ILE A 20 -2.06 0.80 -2.72
CA ILE A 20 -0.99 1.79 -2.98
C ILE A 20 0.08 1.19 -3.88
N VAL A 21 0.56 -0.02 -3.56
CA VAL A 21 1.58 -0.69 -4.36
C VAL A 21 1.08 -1.00 -5.77
N GLN A 22 -0.14 -1.52 -5.92
CA GLN A 22 -0.69 -1.84 -7.23
C GLN A 22 -0.93 -0.60 -8.09
N HIS A 23 -1.38 0.50 -7.48
CA HIS A 23 -1.56 1.77 -8.16
C HIS A 23 -0.22 2.31 -8.65
N ALA A 24 0.79 2.33 -7.79
CA ALA A 24 2.14 2.78 -8.12
C ALA A 24 2.77 1.96 -9.25
N LEU A 25 2.65 0.63 -9.21
CA LEU A 25 3.18 -0.24 -10.27
C LEU A 25 2.50 -0.02 -11.61
N ARG A 26 1.18 0.18 -11.63
CA ARG A 26 0.44 0.46 -12.88
C ARG A 26 0.87 1.80 -13.47
N ASN A 27 0.98 2.84 -12.64
CA ASN A 27 1.38 4.17 -13.08
C ASN A 27 2.85 4.21 -13.52
N ALA A 28 3.74 3.49 -12.83
CA ALA A 28 5.14 3.35 -13.21
C ALA A 28 5.30 2.61 -14.55
N ALA A 29 4.48 1.58 -14.80
CA ALA A 29 4.49 0.83 -16.05
C ALA A 29 3.99 1.66 -17.26
N THR A 30 3.18 2.70 -17.03
CA THR A 30 2.67 3.59 -18.08
C THR A 30 3.42 4.92 -18.17
N ALA A 31 4.36 5.18 -17.27
CA ALA A 31 5.17 6.39 -17.27
C ALA A 31 6.02 6.49 -18.54
N SER A 32 6.03 7.68 -19.16
CA SER A 32 6.73 7.90 -20.43
C SER A 32 8.25 7.94 -20.31
N THR A 33 8.79 7.99 -19.08
CA THR A 33 10.23 8.01 -18.81
C THR A 33 10.54 7.17 -17.58
N SER A 34 11.77 6.65 -17.52
CA SER A 34 12.25 5.92 -16.34
C SER A 34 12.27 6.80 -15.08
N ASN A 35 12.60 8.09 -15.21
CA ASN A 35 12.59 9.02 -14.08
C ASN A 35 11.16 9.20 -13.54
N GLY A 36 10.16 9.39 -14.41
CA GLY A 36 8.76 9.48 -13.98
C GLY A 36 8.24 8.20 -13.32
N ALA A 37 8.70 7.02 -13.77
CA ALA A 37 8.39 5.75 -13.10
C ALA A 37 9.00 5.68 -11.70
N ILE A 38 10.24 6.14 -11.54
CA ILE A 38 10.94 6.19 -10.24
C ILE A 38 10.24 7.16 -9.29
N ASP A 39 9.82 8.33 -9.77
CA ASP A 39 9.13 9.34 -8.96
C ASP A 39 7.81 8.78 -8.39
N VAL A 40 7.01 8.10 -9.24
CA VAL A 40 5.75 7.45 -8.83
C VAL A 40 5.99 6.36 -7.78
N LEU A 41 7.05 5.56 -7.93
CA LEU A 41 7.40 4.55 -6.93
C LEU A 41 7.87 5.20 -5.62
N GLY A 42 8.62 6.30 -5.70
CA GLY A 42 9.06 7.07 -4.53
C GLY A 42 7.90 7.65 -3.74
N GLU A 43 6.91 8.23 -4.42
CA GLU A 43 5.70 8.77 -3.79
C GLU A 43 4.91 7.68 -3.04
N ALA A 44 4.77 6.51 -3.64
CA ALA A 44 4.10 5.38 -3.01
C ALA A 44 4.83 4.88 -1.75
N LEU A 45 6.17 4.89 -1.74
CA LEU A 45 6.96 4.54 -0.55
C LEU A 45 6.74 5.53 0.58
N LEU A 46 6.71 6.84 0.29
CA LEU A 46 6.42 7.88 1.28
C LEU A 46 5.02 7.73 1.87
N GLU A 47 4.03 7.36 1.04
CA GLU A 47 2.67 7.13 1.50
C GLU A 47 2.56 5.90 2.42
N LEU A 48 3.29 4.82 2.10
CA LEU A 48 3.41 3.65 2.96
C LEU A 48 4.10 3.99 4.30
N GLU A 49 5.20 4.75 4.27
CA GLU A 49 5.86 5.23 5.48
C GLU A 49 4.92 6.06 6.35
N ARG A 50 4.15 6.96 5.73
CA ARG A 50 3.13 7.74 6.42
C ARG A 50 2.10 6.84 7.10
N LEU A 51 1.58 5.82 6.42
CA LEU A 51 0.63 4.86 7.00
C LEU A 51 1.21 4.04 8.16
N VAL A 52 2.52 3.76 8.12
CA VAL A 52 3.23 3.10 9.22
C VAL A 52 3.45 4.07 10.38
N ALA A 53 3.86 5.31 10.12
CA ALA A 53 4.10 6.35 11.13
C ALA A 53 2.83 6.72 11.91
N HIS A 54 1.67 6.80 11.25
CA HIS A 54 0.39 7.04 11.93
C HIS A 54 0.02 5.94 12.94
N ARG A 55 0.54 4.71 12.77
CA ARG A 55 0.34 3.62 13.74
C ARG A 55 1.17 3.83 15.01
N SER A 56 2.38 4.35 14.90
CA SER A 56 3.25 4.57 16.07
C SER A 56 2.68 5.63 17.02
N VAL A 57 1.93 6.61 16.51
CA VAL A 57 1.33 7.67 17.33
C VAL A 57 0.07 7.20 18.08
N CYS A 58 -0.68 6.24 17.53
CA CYS A 58 -1.89 5.70 18.17
C CYS A 58 -1.64 4.54 19.16
N THR A 59 -0.38 4.22 19.47
CA THR A 59 -0.03 3.12 20.40
C THR A 59 0.53 3.60 21.74
N HIS A 60 0.30 4.86 22.12
CA HIS A 60 0.80 5.46 23.36
C HIS A 60 -0.32 5.98 24.27
#